data_AF-A0A0C9RRR5-F1
#
_entry.id   AF-A0A0C9RRR5-F1
#
_cell.length_a   1.000
_cell.length_b   1.000
_cell.length_c   1.000
_cell.angle_alpha   90.00
_cell.angle_beta   90.00
_cell.angle_gamma   90.00
#
_symmetry.space_group_name_H-M   'P 1'
#
loop_
_entity.id
_entity.type
_entity.pdbx_description
1 polymer ?
#
loop_
_entity_poly.entity_id
_entity_poly.type
_entity_poly.pdbx_seq_one_letter_code
_entity_poly.pdbx_strand_id
1 'polypeptide(L)'
;SPSVPDYKLVPKSEEQRLLSLPVSEPVPKVMPRYLKMPPLFRMIAERDLKAKRIDSEPKLRAVYSSSYTMAYRIAEEGETPDTELPDMKDYFTDKFRQGVKEI
;
A
#
# COMPACT_ATOMS: atom_id res chain seq x y z
N SER A 1 -13.27 -17.06 35.31
CA SER A 1 -11.89 -17.56 35.12
C SER A 1 -10.94 -16.60 35.80
N PRO A 2 -9.95 -17.06 36.57
CA PRO A 2 -8.98 -16.16 37.18
C PRO A 2 -8.22 -15.40 36.08
N SER A 3 -8.05 -14.09 36.23
CA SER A 3 -7.36 -13.24 35.27
C SER A 3 -5.87 -13.56 35.29
N VAL A 4 -5.40 -14.29 34.28
CA VAL A 4 -3.96 -14.53 34.10
C VAL A 4 -3.34 -13.22 33.61
N PRO A 5 -2.24 -12.74 34.22
CA PRO A 5 -1.54 -11.56 33.75
C PRO A 5 -0.86 -11.81 32.39
N ASP A 6 -0.99 -10.87 31.47
CA ASP A 6 -0.41 -10.93 30.11
C ASP A 6 1.12 -10.64 30.06
N TYR A 7 1.80 -10.62 31.21
CA TYR A 7 3.22 -10.34 31.31
C TYR A 7 3.97 -11.42 32.08
N LYS A 8 5.26 -11.59 31.76
CA LYS A 8 6.17 -12.51 32.45
C LYS A 8 7.48 -11.80 32.76
N LEU A 9 7.99 -11.99 33.97
CA LEU A 9 9.29 -11.47 34.38
C LEU A 9 10.40 -12.36 33.79
N VAL A 10 11.33 -11.75 33.06
CA VAL A 10 12.49 -12.45 32.49
C VAL A 10 13.64 -12.39 33.50
N PRO A 11 14.24 -13.53 33.88
CA PRO A 11 15.41 -13.54 34.75
C PRO A 11 16.62 -12.84 34.12
N LYS A 12 17.44 -12.17 34.94
CA LYS A 12 18.64 -11.45 34.46
C LYS A 12 19.62 -12.33 33.67
N SER A 13 19.69 -13.62 33.99
CA SER A 13 20.51 -14.60 33.25
C SER A 13 20.04 -14.83 31.81
N GLU A 14 18.76 -14.61 31.53
CA GLU A 14 18.13 -14.82 30.23
C GLU A 14 17.91 -13.50 29.46
N GLU A 15 18.09 -12.35 30.12
CA GLU A 15 17.94 -11.02 29.55
C GLU A 15 18.80 -10.83 28.29
N GLN A 16 20.09 -11.20 28.36
CA GLN A 16 21.00 -11.05 27.24
C GLN A 16 20.55 -11.86 26.02
N ARG A 17 19.99 -13.06 26.24
CA ARG A 17 19.48 -13.93 25.17
C ARG A 17 18.24 -13.34 24.49
N LEU A 18 17.37 -12.69 25.27
CA LEU A 18 16.18 -12.02 24.74
C LEU A 18 16.57 -10.79 23.92
N LEU A 19 17.50 -9.98 24.42
CA LEU A 19 17.92 -8.74 23.78
C LEU A 19 18.85 -8.96 22.58
N SER A 20 19.54 -10.11 22.51
CA SER A 20 20.40 -10.47 21.39
C SER A 20 19.66 -11.03 20.18
N LEU A 21 18.33 -11.18 20.26
CA LEU A 21 17.55 -11.65 19.13
C LEU A 21 17.73 -10.68 17.95
N PRO A 22 18.09 -11.16 16.76
CA PRO A 22 18.23 -10.29 15.60
C PRO A 22 16.87 -9.67 15.31
N VAL A 23 16.76 -8.37 15.53
CA VAL A 23 15.67 -7.58 14.97
C VAL A 23 15.97 -7.53 13.49
N SER A 24 15.27 -8.34 12.70
CA SER A 24 15.26 -8.16 11.25
C SER A 24 14.66 -6.79 11.02
N GLU A 25 15.48 -5.79 10.75
CA GLU A 25 15.00 -4.52 10.22
C GLU A 25 14.22 -4.87 8.94
N PRO A 26 12.92 -4.60 8.89
CA PRO A 26 12.17 -4.89 7.68
C PRO A 26 12.76 -4.03 6.57
N VAL A 27 13.25 -4.67 5.51
CA VAL A 27 13.71 -3.97 4.31
C VAL A 27 12.55 -3.09 3.83
N PRO A 28 12.69 -1.75 3.82
CA PRO A 28 11.59 -0.89 3.47
C PRO A 28 11.23 -1.12 2.01
N LYS A 29 10.03 -1.64 1.75
CA LYS A 29 9.56 -1.90 0.38
C LYS A 29 9.42 -0.58 -0.38
N VAL A 30 9.89 -0.53 -1.63
CA VAL A 30 9.68 0.63 -2.49
C VAL A 30 8.30 0.55 -3.15
N MET A 31 7.41 1.45 -2.74
CA MET A 31 6.04 1.55 -3.23
C MET A 31 5.95 2.50 -4.42
N PRO A 32 5.03 2.24 -5.38
CA PRO A 32 4.89 3.08 -6.56
C PRO A 32 4.46 4.51 -6.21
N ARG A 33 5.07 5.50 -6.86
CA ARG A 33 4.73 6.93 -6.69
C ARG A 33 3.41 7.30 -7.36
N TYR A 34 3.08 6.62 -8.45
CA TYR A 34 1.88 6.88 -9.26
C TYR A 34 1.04 5.62 -9.40
N LEU A 35 -0.28 5.81 -9.38
CA LEU A 35 -1.27 4.78 -9.65
C LEU A 35 -1.80 4.92 -11.07
N LYS A 36 -2.25 3.79 -11.63
CA LYS A 36 -3.05 3.78 -12.85
C LYS A 36 -4.38 4.47 -12.57
N MET A 37 -4.70 5.47 -13.37
CA MET A 37 -5.98 6.16 -13.26
C MET A 37 -7.11 5.26 -13.79
N PRO A 38 -8.27 5.20 -13.11
CA PRO A 38 -9.41 4.46 -13.63
C PRO A 38 -9.83 4.97 -15.02
N PRO A 39 -10.36 4.12 -15.91
CA PRO A 39 -10.63 4.48 -17.31
C PRO A 39 -11.50 5.74 -17.47
N LEU A 40 -12.54 5.89 -16.64
CA LEU A 40 -13.43 7.05 -16.69
C LEU A 40 -12.72 8.35 -16.28
N PHE A 41 -11.98 8.30 -15.17
CA PHE A 41 -11.23 9.46 -14.69
C PHE A 41 -10.15 9.87 -15.68
N ARG A 42 -9.49 8.90 -16.32
CA ARG A 42 -8.50 9.15 -17.38
C ARG A 42 -9.11 9.95 -18.53
N MET A 43 -10.27 9.54 -19.03
CA MET A 43 -10.94 10.26 -20.13
C MET A 43 -11.32 11.70 -19.77
N ILE A 44 -11.70 11.97 -18.53
CA ILE A 44 -12.02 13.33 -18.07
C ILE A 44 -10.74 14.16 -17.98
N ALA A 45 -9.69 13.62 -17.37
CA ALA A 45 -8.40 14.29 -17.23
C ALA A 45 -7.75 14.61 -18.59
N GLU A 46 -7.80 13.68 -19.55
CA GLU A 46 -7.30 13.90 -20.91
C GLU A 46 -8.03 15.04 -21.63
N ARG A 47 -9.36 15.14 -21.46
CA ARG A 47 -10.15 16.25 -22.03
C ARG A 47 -9.74 17.59 -21.46
N ASP A 48 -9.55 17.67 -20.14
CA ASP A 48 -9.15 18.90 -19.45
C ASP A 48 -7.73 19.34 -19.83
N LEU A 49 -6.79 18.38 -19.93
CA LEU A 49 -5.41 18.65 -20.36
C LEU A 49 -5.37 19.15 -21.80
N LYS A 50 -6.16 18.52 -22.69
CA LYS A 50 -6.30 18.96 -24.08
C LYS A 50 -6.90 20.36 -24.19
N ALA A 51 -7.92 20.68 -23.38
CA ALA A 51 -8.51 22.01 -23.33
C ALA A 51 -7.49 23.08 -22.88
N LYS A 52 -6.57 22.70 -21.98
CA LYS A 52 -5.48 23.55 -21.49
C LYS A 52 -4.22 23.55 -22.38
N ARG A 53 -4.21 22.79 -23.48
CA ARG A 53 -3.06 22.60 -24.39
C ARG A 53 -1.80 22.09 -23.69
N ILE A 54 -1.98 21.23 -22.68
CA ILE A 54 -0.88 20.59 -21.96
C ILE A 54 -0.76 19.16 -22.49
N ASP A 55 0.40 18.81 -23.01
CA ASP A 55 0.67 17.50 -23.62
C ASP A 55 1.37 16.57 -22.61
N SER A 56 0.69 16.27 -21.51
CA SER A 56 1.20 15.38 -20.45
C SER A 56 0.24 14.22 -20.21
N GLU A 57 0.78 13.05 -19.86
CA GLU A 57 -0.06 11.91 -19.50
C GLU A 57 -0.63 12.12 -18.08
N PRO A 58 -1.95 11.91 -17.87
CA PRO A 58 -2.55 12.07 -16.56
C PRO A 58 -2.06 10.96 -15.61
N LYS A 59 -1.31 11.35 -14.57
CA LYS A 59 -0.81 10.46 -13.52
C LYS A 59 -1.52 10.73 -12.19
N LEU A 60 -1.93 9.68 -11.50
CA LEU A 60 -2.53 9.79 -10.17
C LEU A 60 -1.46 9.60 -9.09
N ARG A 61 -1.24 10.58 -8.22
CA ARG A 61 -0.26 10.46 -7.12
C ARG A 61 -0.77 9.47 -6.07
N ALA A 62 0.04 8.47 -5.73
CA ALA A 62 -0.28 7.52 -4.68
C ALA A 62 -0.11 8.16 -3.29
N VAL A 63 -1.05 7.88 -2.39
CA VAL A 63 -0.98 8.26 -0.97
C VAL A 63 -1.21 7.01 -0.14
N TYR A 64 -0.22 6.67 0.69
CA TYR A 64 -0.24 5.46 1.52
C TYR A 64 -0.46 5.84 2.99
N SER A 65 -1.17 5.00 3.74
CA SER A 65 -1.37 5.20 5.17
C SER A 65 -0.10 4.89 5.96
N SER A 66 0.46 5.89 6.64
CA SER A 66 1.62 5.72 7.51
C SER A 66 1.21 5.06 8.83
N SER A 67 1.14 3.72 8.87
CA SER A 67 1.01 2.98 10.13
C SER A 67 2.40 2.72 10.72
N TYR A 68 2.53 2.83 12.04
CA TYR A 68 3.79 2.61 12.79
C TYR A 68 4.45 1.24 12.53
N THR A 69 3.68 0.25 12.10
CA THR A 69 4.13 -1.12 11.86
C THR A 69 4.58 -1.40 10.42
N MET A 70 4.41 -0.46 9.49
CA MET A 70 4.70 -0.68 8.07
C MET A 70 5.98 0.04 7.67
N ALA A 71 6.99 -0.73 7.28
CA ALA A 71 8.22 -0.20 6.71
C ALA A 71 8.10 -0.18 5.19
N TYR A 72 7.76 0.97 4.63
CA TYR A 72 7.81 1.21 3.17
C TYR A 72 8.32 2.62 2.87
N ARG A 73 8.90 2.78 1.69
CA ARG A 73 9.33 4.07 1.11
C ARG A 73 8.59 4.29 -0.20
N ILE A 74 8.29 5.55 -0.53
CA ILE A 74 7.70 5.90 -1.84
C ILE A 74 8.85 6.10 -2.84
N ALA A 75 8.72 5.52 -4.02
CA ALA A 75 9.68 5.68 -5.13
C ALA A 75 9.91 7.16 -5.49
N GLU A 76 11.14 7.51 -5.79
CA GLU A 76 11.51 8.83 -6.34
C GLU A 76 11.18 8.96 -7.84
N GLU A 77 11.43 10.13 -8.42
CA GLU A 77 11.14 10.36 -9.84
C GLU A 77 12.09 9.55 -10.73
N GLY A 78 11.56 8.53 -11.41
CA GLY A 78 12.33 7.64 -12.28
C GLY A 78 12.82 6.35 -11.61
N GLU A 79 12.49 6.12 -10.34
CA GLU A 79 12.80 4.86 -9.63
C GLU A 79 11.75 3.78 -9.96
N THR A 80 12.20 2.54 -10.17
CA THR A 80 11.33 1.38 -10.37
C THR A 80 10.85 0.84 -9.02
N PRO A 81 9.53 0.78 -8.76
CA PRO A 81 9.00 0.25 -7.50
C PRO A 81 9.14 -1.28 -7.44
N ASP A 82 9.32 -1.82 -6.24
CA ASP A 82 9.41 -3.27 -6.00
C ASP A 82 8.04 -3.95 -6.01
N THR A 83 6.97 -3.17 -5.85
CA THR A 83 5.60 -3.67 -5.68
C THR A 83 4.70 -3.15 -6.79
N GLU A 84 4.06 -4.06 -7.51
CA GLU A 84 2.95 -3.73 -8.42
C GLU A 84 1.64 -3.71 -7.63
N LEU A 85 0.87 -2.63 -7.77
CA LEU A 85 -0.47 -2.58 -7.19
C LEU A 85 -1.48 -3.18 -8.17
N PRO A 86 -2.43 -4.01 -7.67
CA PRO A 86 -3.45 -4.63 -8.51
C PRO A 86 -4.26 -3.57 -9.28
N ASP A 87 -4.62 -3.89 -10.52
CA ASP A 87 -5.37 -2.99 -11.38
C ASP A 87 -6.77 -2.79 -10.81
N MET A 88 -7.24 -1.54 -10.71
CA MET A 88 -8.54 -1.20 -10.11
C MET A 88 -9.75 -1.87 -10.81
N LYS A 89 -9.55 -2.42 -12.01
CA LYS A 89 -10.55 -3.20 -12.74
C LYS A 89 -11.05 -4.40 -11.95
N ASP A 90 -10.15 -5.07 -11.22
CA ASP A 90 -10.46 -6.33 -10.53
C ASP A 90 -11.35 -6.10 -9.29
N TYR A 91 -11.18 -4.96 -8.62
CA TYR A 91 -11.99 -4.60 -7.45
C TYR A 91 -13.46 -4.26 -7.78
N PHE A 92 -13.72 -3.70 -8.97
CA PHE A 92 -15.07 -3.30 -9.37
C PHE A 92 -15.89 -4.49 -9.86
N THR A 93 -15.29 -5.46 -10.55
CA THR A 93 -16.02 -6.59 -11.13
C THR A 93 -16.52 -7.58 -10.09
N ASP A 94 -15.77 -7.81 -9.02
CA ASP A 94 -16.08 -8.88 -8.07
C ASP A 94 -17.21 -8.51 -7.10
N LYS A 95 -17.27 -7.26 -6.65
CA LYS A 95 -18.34 -6.79 -5.74
C LYS A 95 -19.66 -6.50 -6.46
N PHE A 96 -19.62 -6.05 -7.71
CA PHE A 96 -20.85 -5.78 -8.46
C PHE A 96 -21.56 -7.06 -8.91
N ARG A 97 -20.80 -8.12 -9.25
CA ARG A 97 -21.35 -9.41 -9.69
C ARG A 97 -22.00 -10.21 -8.57
N GLN A 98 -21.65 -9.97 -7.30
CA GLN A 98 -22.31 -10.62 -6.15
C GLN A 98 -23.80 -10.25 -6.01
N GLY A 99 -24.26 -9.18 -6.68
CA GLY A 99 -25.66 -8.75 -6.68
C GLY A 99 -26.50 -9.22 -7.87
N VAL A 100 -25.89 -9.77 -8.93
CA VAL A 100 -26.63 -10.26 -10.10
C VAL A 100 -26.91 -11.74 -9.91
N LYS A 101 -28.02 -12.05 -9.23
CA LYS A 101 -28.67 -13.35 -9.40
C LYS A 101 -29.23 -13.36 -10.82
N GLU A 102 -28.74 -14.28 -11.65
CA GLU A 102 -29.38 -14.59 -12.93
C GLU A 102 -30.86 -14.92 -12.67
N ILE A 103 -31.76 -14.15 -13.29
CA ILE A 103 -33.20 -14.44 -13.40
C ILE A 103 -33.44 -14.84 -14.85
#